data_AF-A0A2U1PVG1-F1
#
_entry.id   AF-A0A2U1PVG1-F1
#
_cell.length_a   1.000
_cell.length_b   1.000
_cell.length_c   1.000
_cell.angle_alpha   90.00
_cell.angle_beta   90.00
_cell.angle_gamma   90.00
#
_symmetry.space_group_name_H-M   'P 1'
#
loop_
_entity.id
_entity.type
_entity.pdbx_description
1 polymer ?
#
loop_
_entity_poly.entity_id
_entity_poly.type
_entity_poly.pdbx_seq_one_letter_code
_entity_poly.pdbx_strand_id
1 'polypeptide(L)'
;MDKTAEQKFYHLEEALPEAPAANASAAVRNAYTCRSNEQQEVAYLMLASMIPELQKNLENLPAFDMLRELKVMFEQQAEQELFDTEEGQSVSSYVMKMKGYLDQMDRLGYPMPQILGVSLILTSL
;
A
#
# COMPACT_ATOMS: atom_id res chain seq x y z
N MET A 1 11.10 -25.64 -4.33
CA MET A 1 11.05 -24.37 -3.57
C MET A 1 11.85 -24.57 -2.31
N ASP A 2 12.89 -23.76 -2.14
CA ASP A 2 13.89 -23.89 -1.09
C ASP A 2 13.27 -23.52 0.28
N LYS A 3 13.14 -24.49 1.19
CA LYS A 3 12.57 -24.31 2.54
C LYS A 3 13.32 -23.28 3.38
N THR A 4 14.51 -22.88 2.94
CA THR A 4 15.39 -21.93 3.62
C THR A 4 14.91 -20.48 3.51
N ALA A 5 14.16 -20.12 2.46
CA ALA A 5 13.67 -18.75 2.28
C ALA A 5 12.52 -18.42 3.25
N GLU A 6 11.55 -19.32 3.41
CA GLU A 6 10.39 -19.11 4.27
C GLU A 6 10.77 -19.02 5.76
N GLN A 7 11.74 -19.84 6.22
CA GLN A 7 12.24 -19.76 7.61
C GLN A 7 12.94 -18.44 7.91
N LYS A 8 13.65 -17.86 6.94
CA LYS A 8 14.32 -16.56 7.09
C LYS A 8 13.32 -15.39 7.18
N PHE A 9 12.12 -15.52 6.60
CA PHE A 9 11.05 -14.52 6.70
C PHE A 9 10.49 -14.38 8.12
N TYR A 10 10.31 -15.48 8.87
CA TYR A 10 9.78 -15.40 10.23
C TYR A 10 10.68 -14.61 11.19
N HIS A 11 12.00 -14.60 10.96
CA HIS A 11 12.95 -13.83 11.77
C HIS A 11 12.98 -12.33 11.46
N LEU A 12 12.33 -11.92 10.36
CA LEU A 12 12.24 -10.52 9.91
C LEU A 12 10.96 -9.82 10.36
N GLU A 13 10.04 -10.53 10.99
CA GLU A 13 8.85 -9.92 11.60
C GLU A 13 9.08 -9.46 13.04
N GLU A 14 10.29 -9.68 13.56
CA GLU A 14 10.70 -9.20 14.87
C GLU A 14 11.84 -8.18 14.75
N ALA A 15 11.69 -7.06 15.45
CA ALA A 15 12.74 -6.07 15.60
C ALA A 15 14.01 -6.69 16.20
N LEU A 16 15.17 -6.13 15.86
CA LEU A 16 16.41 -6.45 16.57
C LEU A 16 16.23 -6.15 18.07
N PRO A 17 16.64 -7.08 18.96
CA PRO A 17 16.64 -6.81 20.39
C PRO A 17 17.60 -5.65 20.71
N GLU A 18 17.42 -5.03 21.87
CA GLU A 18 18.29 -3.93 22.30
C GLU A 18 19.75 -4.38 22.39
N ALA A 19 20.67 -3.49 22.04
CA ALA A 19 22.08 -3.80 21.98
C ALA A 19 22.58 -4.32 23.34
N PRO A 20 23.26 -5.48 23.39
CA PRO A 20 23.70 -6.05 24.64
C PRO A 20 24.75 -5.17 25.32
N ALA A 21 24.65 -5.02 26.64
CA ALA A 21 25.59 -4.25 27.43
C ALA A 21 27.04 -4.75 27.26
N ALA A 22 28.02 -3.87 27.44
CA ALA A 22 29.44 -4.19 27.25
C ALA A 22 29.95 -5.33 28.15
N ASN A 23 29.29 -5.57 29.29
CA ASN A 23 29.57 -6.66 30.23
C ASN A 23 28.78 -7.95 29.94
N ALA A 24 27.97 -7.99 28.88
CA ALA A 24 27.20 -9.16 28.51
C ALA A 24 28.10 -10.34 28.13
N SER A 25 27.60 -11.55 28.38
CA SER A 25 28.32 -12.78 28.07
C SER A 25 28.64 -12.88 26.57
N ALA A 26 29.71 -13.60 26.25
CA ALA A 26 30.10 -13.83 24.85
C ALA A 26 28.98 -14.48 24.05
N ALA A 27 28.21 -15.39 24.66
CA ALA A 27 27.06 -16.03 24.03
C ALA A 27 25.98 -15.01 23.61
N VAL A 28 25.65 -14.06 24.47
CA VAL A 28 24.64 -13.02 24.19
C VAL A 28 25.12 -12.07 23.08
N ARG A 29 26.39 -11.63 23.14
CA ARG A 29 26.97 -10.77 22.09
C ARG A 29 27.04 -11.48 20.75
N ASN A 30 27.47 -12.74 20.73
CA ASN A 30 27.55 -13.52 19.50
C ASN A 30 26.18 -13.77 18.87
N ALA A 31 25.15 -14.05 19.69
CA ALA A 31 23.78 -14.22 19.21
C ALA A 31 23.23 -12.92 18.60
N TYR A 32 23.48 -11.76 19.24
CA TYR A 32 23.12 -10.45 18.70
C TYR A 32 23.81 -10.17 17.35
N THR A 33 25.13 -10.37 17.27
CA THR A 33 25.89 -10.16 16.03
C THR A 33 25.42 -11.08 14.90
N CYS A 34 25.13 -12.36 15.20
CA CYS A 34 24.58 -13.30 14.22
C CYS A 34 23.25 -12.79 13.65
N ARG A 35 22.31 -12.41 14.51
CA ARG A 35 21.00 -11.89 14.11
C ARG A 35 21.11 -10.58 13.33
N SER A 36 22.02 -9.69 13.74
CA SER A 36 22.28 -8.44 13.02
C SER A 36 22.83 -8.69 11.61
N ASN A 37 23.74 -9.65 11.45
CA ASN A 37 24.28 -10.01 10.14
C ASN A 37 23.21 -10.62 9.24
N GLU A 38 22.37 -11.51 9.78
CA GLU A 38 21.26 -12.10 9.04
C GLU A 38 20.27 -11.04 8.53
N GLN A 39 19.89 -10.08 9.38
CA GLN A 39 19.03 -8.97 8.94
C GLN A 39 19.71 -8.10 7.89
N GLN A 40 21.03 -7.89 7.97
CA GLN A 40 21.77 -7.14 6.96
C GLN A 40 21.80 -7.87 5.61
N GLU A 41 22.00 -9.20 5.59
CA GLU A 41 21.96 -9.98 4.35
C GLU A 41 20.59 -9.89 3.67
N VAL A 42 19.52 -10.01 4.45
CA VAL A 42 18.16 -9.88 3.94
C VAL A 42 17.92 -8.46 3.43
N ALA A 43 18.41 -7.43 4.14
CA ALA A 43 18.27 -6.05 3.71
C ALA A 43 18.83 -5.87 2.29
N TYR A 44 20.02 -6.40 2.02
CA TYR A 44 20.63 -6.35 0.70
C TYR A 44 19.82 -7.11 -0.36
N LEU A 45 19.29 -8.29 -0.03
CA LEU A 45 18.45 -9.07 -0.95
C LEU A 45 17.14 -8.35 -1.28
N MET A 46 16.51 -7.74 -0.28
CA MET A 46 15.30 -6.92 -0.44
C MET A 46 15.58 -5.76 -1.37
N LEU A 47 16.62 -4.96 -1.08
CA LEU A 47 17.01 -3.80 -1.89
C LEU A 47 17.35 -4.18 -3.33
N ALA A 48 18.08 -5.28 -3.55
CA ALA A 48 18.43 -5.74 -4.89
C ALA A 48 17.22 -6.19 -5.72
N SER A 49 16.12 -6.54 -5.07
CA SER A 49 14.88 -6.98 -5.72
C SER A 49 13.91 -5.83 -5.99
N MET A 50 14.19 -4.63 -5.48
CA MET A 50 13.36 -3.44 -5.65
C MET A 50 13.69 -2.70 -6.95
N ILE A 51 12.73 -1.89 -7.38
CA ILE A 51 12.99 -0.87 -8.41
C ILE A 51 13.89 0.25 -7.84
N PRO A 52 14.72 0.91 -8.67
CA PRO A 52 15.72 1.87 -8.20
C PRO A 52 15.16 3.03 -7.36
N GLU A 53 13.97 3.51 -7.70
CA GLU A 53 13.30 4.61 -7.01
C GLU A 53 12.95 4.22 -5.56
N LEU A 54 12.41 3.02 -5.39
CA LEU A 54 12.04 2.47 -4.08
C LEU A 54 13.28 2.09 -3.28
N GLN A 55 14.27 1.49 -3.95
CA GLN A 55 15.56 1.15 -3.35
C GLN A 55 16.22 2.36 -2.70
N LYS A 56 16.29 3.50 -3.40
CA LYS A 56 16.91 4.73 -2.88
C LYS A 56 16.22 5.27 -1.62
N ASN A 57 14.91 5.08 -1.50
CA ASN A 57 14.16 5.54 -0.33
C ASN A 57 14.40 4.65 0.91
N LEU A 58 14.75 3.38 0.69
CA LEU A 58 14.84 2.36 1.73
C LEU A 58 16.27 1.91 2.04
N GLU A 59 17.28 2.32 1.25
CA GLU A 59 18.66 1.81 1.34
C GLU A 59 19.35 1.99 2.70
N ASN A 60 18.90 2.95 3.52
CA ASN A 60 19.47 3.23 4.83
C ASN A 60 18.71 2.58 5.99
N LEU A 61 17.65 1.83 5.71
CA LEU A 61 16.82 1.17 6.71
C LEU A 61 17.27 -0.28 6.92
N PRO A 62 17.18 -0.81 8.15
CA PRO A 62 17.37 -2.23 8.38
C PRO A 62 16.21 -3.03 7.77
N ALA A 63 16.43 -4.32 7.50
CA ALA A 63 15.45 -5.18 6.81
C ALA A 63 14.06 -5.20 7.47
N PHE A 64 14.01 -5.18 8.81
CA PHE A 64 12.75 -5.12 9.56
C PHE A 64 11.95 -3.85 9.24
N ASP A 65 12.60 -2.69 9.31
CA ASP A 65 11.95 -1.40 9.02
C ASP A 65 11.58 -1.31 7.54
N MET A 66 12.44 -1.75 6.63
CA MET A 66 12.11 -1.83 5.20
C MET A 66 10.87 -2.68 4.95
N LEU A 67 10.79 -3.87 5.55
CA LEU A 67 9.63 -4.75 5.40
C LEU A 67 8.35 -4.08 5.92
N ARG A 68 8.43 -3.36 7.05
CA ARG A 68 7.29 -2.62 7.60
C ARG A 68 6.83 -1.51 6.66
N GLU A 69 7.75 -0.67 6.17
CA GLU A 69 7.42 0.42 5.25
C GLU A 69 6.81 -0.11 3.95
N LEU A 70 7.36 -1.19 3.38
CA LEU A 70 6.79 -1.83 2.19
C LEU A 70 5.36 -2.31 2.43
N LYS A 71 5.09 -2.98 3.57
CA LYS A 71 3.74 -3.43 3.93
C LYS A 71 2.76 -2.24 3.95
N VAL A 72 3.14 -1.15 4.62
CA VAL A 72 2.32 0.08 4.69
C VAL A 72 2.09 0.68 3.30
N MET A 73 3.12 0.76 2.46
CA MET A 73 3.01 1.30 1.10
C MET A 73 2.06 0.47 0.23
N PHE A 74 2.15 -0.86 0.30
CA PHE A 74 1.28 -1.76 -0.47
C PHE A 74 -0.16 -1.79 0.06
N GLU A 75 -0.35 -1.69 1.38
CA GLU A 75 -1.68 -1.54 1.97
C GLU A 75 -2.36 -0.24 1.50
N GLN A 76 -1.64 0.89 1.56
CA GLN A 76 -2.14 2.17 1.05
C GLN A 76 -2.43 2.12 -0.45
N GLN A 77 -1.54 1.50 -1.23
CA GLN A 77 -1.77 1.33 -2.66
C GLN A 77 -3.00 0.47 -2.94
N ALA A 78 -3.21 -0.62 -2.18
CA ALA A 78 -4.40 -1.45 -2.34
C ALA A 78 -5.68 -0.70 -1.97
N GLU A 79 -5.67 0.12 -0.92
CA GLU A 79 -6.81 1.00 -0.58
C GLU A 79 -7.10 2.03 -1.67
N GLN A 80 -6.05 2.65 -2.23
CA GLN A 80 -6.18 3.59 -3.34
C GLN A 80 -6.71 2.91 -4.60
N GLU A 81 -6.20 1.74 -4.97
CA GLU A 81 -6.67 0.97 -6.12
C GLU A 81 -8.12 0.49 -5.94
N LEU A 82 -8.55 0.16 -4.71
CA LEU A 82 -9.96 -0.12 -4.41
C LEU A 82 -10.84 1.11 -4.63
N PHE A 83 -10.39 2.29 -4.20
CA PHE A 83 -11.13 3.53 -4.43
C PHE A 83 -11.18 3.87 -5.93
N ASP A 84 -10.09 3.68 -6.65
CA ASP A 84 -10.00 3.93 -8.09
C ASP A 84 -10.78 2.89 -8.92
N THR A 85 -10.97 1.67 -8.41
CA THR A 85 -11.86 0.66 -9.03
C THR A 85 -13.33 0.85 -8.64
N GLU A 86 -13.62 1.45 -7.48
CA GLU A 86 -14.95 2.00 -7.16
C GLU A 86 -15.28 3.29 -7.93
N GLU A 87 -14.27 3.96 -8.51
CA GLU A 87 -14.44 4.94 -9.60
C GLU A 87 -14.80 4.29 -10.95
N GLY A 88 -15.09 2.99 -10.98
CA GLY A 88 -16.02 2.41 -11.95
C GLY A 88 -17.40 3.05 -11.79
N GLN A 89 -17.56 4.29 -12.27
CA GLN A 89 -18.70 5.20 -12.09
C GLN A 89 -19.72 4.70 -11.06
N SER A 90 -19.50 5.02 -9.77
CA SER A 90 -20.52 4.77 -8.76
C SER A 90 -21.87 5.31 -9.23
N VAL A 91 -22.96 4.61 -8.89
CA VAL A 91 -24.34 5.02 -9.26
C VAL A 91 -24.57 6.49 -8.88
N SER A 92 -24.03 6.93 -7.74
CA SER A 92 -24.07 8.34 -7.31
C SER A 92 -23.34 9.29 -8.27
N SER A 93 -22.12 8.94 -8.70
CA SER A 93 -21.35 9.72 -9.68
C SER A 93 -22.07 9.82 -11.03
N TYR A 94 -22.67 8.71 -11.50
CA TYR A 94 -23.45 8.69 -12.73
C TYR A 94 -24.72 9.56 -12.64
N VAL A 95 -25.49 9.42 -11.55
CA VAL A 95 -26.68 10.24 -11.28
C VAL A 95 -26.32 11.73 -11.23
N MET A 96 -25.21 12.07 -10.58
CA MET A 96 -24.75 13.46 -10.46
C MET A 96 -24.35 14.05 -11.82
N LYS A 97 -23.68 13.26 -12.68
CA LYS A 97 -23.32 13.65 -14.04
C LYS A 97 -24.57 13.89 -14.91
N MET A 98 -25.54 12.99 -14.85
CA MET A 98 -26.81 13.14 -15.58
C MET A 98 -27.61 14.34 -15.09
N LYS A 99 -27.66 14.60 -13.78
CA LYS A 99 -28.25 15.82 -13.22
C LYS A 99 -27.56 17.07 -13.77
N GLY A 100 -26.22 17.07 -13.86
CA GLY A 100 -25.46 18.17 -14.46
C GLY A 100 -25.82 18.47 -15.91
N TYR A 101 -26.08 17.43 -16.72
CA TYR A 101 -26.57 17.62 -18.10
C TYR A 101 -27.98 18.22 -18.14
N LEU A 102 -28.89 17.76 -17.28
CA LEU A 102 -30.23 18.33 -17.18
C LEU A 102 -30.19 19.81 -16.75
N ASP A 103 -29.35 20.15 -15.77
CA ASP A 103 -29.15 21.53 -15.32
C ASP A 103 -28.58 22.41 -16.45
N GLN A 104 -27.69 21.87 -17.29
CA GLN A 104 -27.17 22.58 -18.47
C GLN A 104 -28.24 22.80 -19.55
N MET A 105 -29.11 21.81 -19.80
CA MET A 105 -30.23 21.95 -20.74
C MET A 105 -31.20 23.05 -20.30
N ASP A 106 -31.49 23.13 -19.00
CA ASP A 106 -32.32 24.17 -18.42
C ASP A 106 -31.73 25.57 -18.68
N ARG A 107 -30.42 25.73 -18.44
CA ARG A 107 -29.68 26.98 -18.73
C ARG A 107 -29.68 27.37 -20.21
N LEU A 108 -29.82 26.39 -21.11
CA LEU A 108 -29.91 26.61 -22.56
C LEU A 108 -31.35 26.90 -23.04
N GLY A 109 -32.33 26.98 -22.13
CA GLY A 109 -33.72 27.27 -22.45
C GLY A 109 -34.55 26.03 -22.79
N TYR A 110 -34.05 24.83 -22.48
CA TYR A 110 -34.77 23.56 -22.65
C TYR A 110 -35.07 22.94 -21.28
N PRO A 111 -35.98 23.55 -20.48
CA PRO A 111 -36.31 23.06 -19.16
C PRO A 111 -36.95 21.67 -19.25
N MET A 112 -36.30 20.68 -18.62
CA MET A 112 -36.83 19.32 -18.55
C MET A 112 -37.75 19.19 -17.31
N PRO A 113 -38.99 18.69 -17.46
CA PRO A 113 -39.83 18.36 -16.31
C PRO A 113 -39.12 17.37 -15.38
N GLN A 114 -39.12 17.65 -14.08
CA GLN A 114 -38.38 16.88 -13.06
C GLN A 114 -38.70 15.38 -13.10
N ILE A 115 -39.96 15.02 -13.30
CA ILE A 115 -40.42 13.62 -13.40
C ILE A 115 -39.76 12.90 -14.59
N LEU A 116 -39.62 13.59 -15.73
CA LEU A 116 -38.98 13.03 -16.92
C LEU A 116 -37.46 12.94 -16.73
N GLY A 117 -36.85 13.93 -16.08
CA GLY A 117 -35.43 13.90 -15.74
C GLY A 117 -35.06 12.73 -14.83
N VAL A 118 -35.84 12.51 -13.76
CA VAL A 118 -35.66 11.37 -12.85
C VAL A 118 -35.89 10.04 -13.58
N SER A 119 -36.95 9.94 -14.40
CA SER A 119 -37.20 8.74 -15.19
C SER A 119 -36.06 8.43 -16.15
N LEU A 120 -35.51 9.43 -16.82
CA LEU A 120 -34.39 9.26 -17.76
C LEU A 120 -33.14 8.74 -17.05
N ILE A 121 -32.81 9.32 -15.89
CA ILE A 121 -31.69 8.88 -15.04
C ILE A 121 -31.90 7.42 -14.65
N LEU A 122 -33.08 7.06 -14.13
CA LEU A 122 -33.38 5.70 -13.69
C LEU A 122 -33.37 4.68 -14.83
N THR A 123 -33.80 5.05 -16.04
CA THR A 123 -33.77 4.16 -17.22
C THR A 123 -32.38 4.01 -17.85
N SER A 124 -31.43 4.87 -17.48
CA SER A 124 -30.07 4.87 -18.03
C SER A 124 -29.02 4.30 -17.08
N LEU A 125 -29.41 3.95 -15.86
CA LEU A 125 -28.64 3.15 -14.91
C LEU A 125 -28.66 1.67 -15.31
#